data_AF-A0A7I7R7M2-F1
#
_entry.id   AF-A0A7I7R7M2-F1
#
_cell.length_a   1.000
_cell.length_b   1.000
_cell.length_c   1.000
_cell.angle_alpha   90.00
_cell.angle_beta   90.00
_cell.angle_gamma   90.00
#
_symmetry.space_group_name_H-M   'P 1'
#
loop_
_entity.id
_entity.type
_entity.pdbx_description
1 polymer ?
#
loop_
_entity_poly.entity_id
_entity_poly.type
_entity_poly.pdbx_seq_one_letter_code
_entity_poly.pdbx_strand_id
1 'polypeptide(L)'
;MNHAVLTVLWMAADDVPRDTGPDFGKASPFGLLVIVLLMLGTFGLVWSMNRQLRKLPESFDPEHPAADQAADEGTVGSVSSGDLPGDDG
;
A
#
# COMPACT_ATOMS: atom_id res chain seq x y z
N MET A 1 -19.60 -20.12 -24.42
CA MET A 1 -19.73 -20.14 -22.94
C MET A 1 -19.62 -18.73 -22.34
N ASN A 2 -18.84 -17.83 -22.93
CA ASN A 2 -18.65 -16.46 -22.41
C ASN A 2 -19.87 -15.54 -22.65
N HIS A 3 -20.72 -15.85 -23.62
CA HIS A 3 -21.94 -15.07 -23.89
C HIS A 3 -22.96 -15.16 -22.77
N ALA A 4 -23.12 -16.33 -22.13
CA ALA A 4 -24.03 -16.48 -21.01
C ALA A 4 -23.60 -15.62 -19.81
N VAL A 5 -22.29 -15.54 -19.54
CA VAL A 5 -21.73 -14.69 -18.49
C VAL A 5 -21.93 -13.21 -18.80
N LEU A 6 -21.73 -12.79 -20.05
CA LEU A 6 -21.96 -11.41 -20.48
C LEU A 6 -23.44 -11.01 -20.42
N THR A 7 -24.36 -11.90 -20.82
CA THR A 7 -25.80 -11.65 -20.72
C THR A 7 -26.26 -11.54 -19.27
N VAL A 8 -25.78 -12.41 -18.37
CA VAL A 8 -26.08 -12.33 -16.94
C VAL A 8 -25.53 -11.05 -16.32
N LEU A 9 -24.31 -10.64 -16.67
CA LEU A 9 -23.71 -9.40 -16.18
C LEU A 9 -24.47 -8.16 -16.67
N TRP A 10 -24.98 -8.18 -17.91
CA TRP A 10 -25.75 -7.08 -18.49
C TRP A 10 -27.15 -6.97 -17.85
N MET A 11 -27.82 -8.11 -17.66
CA MET A 11 -29.14 -8.15 -17.00
C MET A 11 -29.06 -7.76 -15.52
N ALA A 12 -27.98 -8.14 -14.82
CA ALA A 12 -27.72 -7.71 -13.45
C ALA A 12 -27.38 -6.21 -13.34
N ALA A 13 -26.89 -5.59 -14.42
CA ALA A 13 -26.58 -4.16 -14.45
C ALA A 13 -27.83 -3.28 -14.67
N ASP A 14 -28.83 -3.78 -15.39
CA ASP A 14 -30.10 -3.07 -15.63
C ASP A 14 -31.01 -3.02 -14.40
N ASP A 15 -30.89 -4.01 -13.50
CA ASP A 15 -31.70 -4.13 -12.28
C ASP A 15 -31.07 -3.41 -11.06
N VAL A 16 -29.96 -2.70 -11.26
CA VAL A 16 -29.42 -1.79 -10.24
C VAL A 16 -30.35 -0.58 -10.20
N PRO A 17 -31.13 -0.36 -9.13
CA PRO A 17 -31.97 0.81 -9.02
C PRO A 17 -31.06 2.03 -9.18
N ARG A 18 -31.20 2.72 -10.31
CA ARG A 18 -30.57 4.01 -10.48
C ARG A 18 -31.39 4.92 -9.58
N ASP A 19 -30.99 5.05 -8.32
CA ASP A 19 -31.67 5.88 -7.32
C ASP A 19 -31.66 7.38 -7.70
N THR A 20 -31.41 7.74 -8.96
CA THR A 20 -31.40 9.07 -9.56
C THR A 20 -32.77 9.74 -9.56
N GLY A 21 -33.31 10.01 -8.37
CA GLY A 21 -34.43 10.91 -8.14
C GLY A 21 -34.00 12.40 -8.15
N PRO A 22 -34.93 13.34 -7.93
CA PRO A 22 -34.66 14.79 -7.95
C PRO A 22 -33.57 15.30 -6.98
N ASP A 23 -33.16 14.45 -6.03
CA ASP A 23 -32.12 14.73 -5.03
C ASP A 23 -30.76 14.12 -5.36
N PHE A 24 -30.64 13.40 -6.49
CA PHE A 24 -29.33 12.99 -6.99
C PHE A 24 -28.52 14.21 -7.37
N GLY A 25 -27.36 14.35 -6.74
CA GLY A 25 -26.52 15.54 -6.85
C GLY A 25 -26.76 16.59 -5.76
N LYS A 26 -27.81 16.48 -4.92
CA LYS A 26 -27.89 17.27 -3.66
C LYS A 26 -27.10 16.63 -2.52
N ALA A 27 -26.90 15.31 -2.57
CA ALA A 27 -25.97 14.60 -1.70
C ALA A 27 -24.50 14.66 -2.18
N SER A 28 -24.27 14.99 -3.46
CA SER A 28 -22.91 15.10 -4.03
C SER A 28 -22.04 16.29 -3.56
N PRO A 29 -22.56 17.43 -3.04
CA PRO A 29 -21.71 18.53 -2.61
C PRO A 29 -20.78 18.12 -1.46
N PHE A 30 -21.27 17.26 -0.56
CA PHE A 30 -20.45 16.71 0.52
C PHE A 30 -19.44 15.68 -0.01
N GLY A 31 -19.86 14.82 -0.94
CA GLY A 31 -18.95 13.87 -1.60
C GLY A 31 -17.76 14.55 -2.27
N LEU A 32 -17.98 15.69 -2.94
CA LEU A 32 -16.91 16.49 -3.52
C LEU A 32 -15.94 17.01 -2.45
N LEU A 33 -16.46 17.51 -1.33
CA LEU A 33 -15.67 18.00 -0.20
C LEU A 33 -14.80 16.87 0.39
N VAL A 34 -15.37 15.68 0.59
CA VAL A 34 -14.64 14.49 1.06
C VAL A 34 -13.58 14.07 0.07
N ILE A 35 -13.86 14.08 -1.23
CA ILE A 35 -12.87 13.75 -2.27
C ILE A 35 -11.72 14.75 -2.24
N VAL A 36 -11.98 16.05 -2.12
CA VAL A 36 -10.93 17.07 -2.03
C VAL A 36 -10.08 16.87 -0.77
N LEU A 37 -10.72 16.62 0.38
CA LEU A 37 -10.02 16.35 1.63
C LEU A 37 -9.17 15.08 1.53
N LEU A 38 -9.71 14.04 0.91
CA LEU A 38 -9.00 12.79 0.67
C LEU A 38 -7.83 13.00 -0.27
N MET A 39 -7.99 13.78 -1.34
CA MET A 39 -6.89 14.14 -2.25
C MET A 39 -5.80 14.90 -1.52
N LEU A 40 -6.15 15.83 -0.64
CA LEU A 40 -5.19 16.56 0.18
C LEU A 40 -4.47 15.63 1.17
N GLY A 41 -5.19 14.68 1.77
CA GLY A 41 -4.65 13.65 2.66
C GLY A 41 -3.71 12.69 1.93
N THR A 42 -4.12 12.15 0.78
CA THR A 42 -3.30 11.29 -0.07
C THR A 42 -2.07 12.03 -0.57
N PHE A 43 -2.20 13.28 -1.02
CA PHE A 43 -1.06 14.09 -1.46
C PHE A 43 -0.10 14.36 -0.30
N GLY A 44 -0.61 14.72 0.88
CA GLY A 44 0.18 14.90 2.09
C GLY A 44 0.90 13.62 2.52
N LEU A 45 0.26 12.47 2.41
CA LEU A 45 0.85 11.17 2.72
C LEU A 45 1.98 10.81 1.74
N VAL A 46 1.73 10.95 0.44
CA VAL A 46 2.75 10.73 -0.59
C VAL A 46 3.93 11.66 -0.37
N TRP A 47 3.69 12.95 -0.09
CA TRP A 47 4.76 13.90 0.20
C TRP A 47 5.53 13.55 1.47
N SER A 48 4.83 13.15 2.54
CA SER A 48 5.42 12.76 3.82
C SER A 48 6.35 11.55 3.67
N MET A 49 5.86 10.49 3.01
CA MET A 49 6.65 9.29 2.74
C MET A 49 7.83 9.60 1.81
N ASN A 50 7.59 10.35 0.73
CA ASN A 50 8.65 10.74 -0.20
C ASN A 50 9.75 11.58 0.49
N ARG A 51 9.38 12.45 1.44
CA ARG A 51 10.35 13.21 2.22
C ARG A 51 11.20 12.33 3.13
N GLN A 52 10.68 11.24 3.66
CA GLN A 52 11.45 10.30 4.47
C GLN A 52 12.37 9.44 3.62
N LEU A 53 11.92 9.00 2.43
CA LEU A 53 12.77 8.26 1.48
C LEU A 53 13.99 9.09 1.05
N ARG A 54 13.84 10.41 0.92
CA ARG A 54 14.95 11.33 0.61
C ARG A 54 15.98 11.47 1.73
N LYS A 55 15.72 10.95 2.93
CA LYS A 55 16.70 10.95 4.03
C LYS A 55 17.51 9.66 4.10
N LEU A 56 17.20 8.68 3.25
CA LEU A 56 17.96 7.44 3.20
C LEU A 56 19.32 7.71 2.51
N PRO A 57 20.42 7.15 3.05
CA PRO A 57 21.73 7.26 2.43
C PRO A 57 21.75 6.53 1.09
N GLU A 58 22.69 6.92 0.23
CA GLU A 58 22.86 6.33 -1.12
C GLU A 58 23.31 4.87 -1.09
N SER A 59 23.99 4.46 -0.02
CA SER A 59 24.38 3.09 0.24
C SER A 59 24.20 2.75 1.71
N PHE A 60 23.88 1.48 1.98
CA PHE A 60 23.93 0.91 3.31
C PHE A 60 25.23 0.12 3.40
N ASP A 61 26.31 0.76 3.85
CA ASP A 61 27.62 0.12 4.02
C ASP A 61 27.67 -0.64 5.37
N PRO A 62 27.85 -1.98 5.37
CA PRO A 62 28.01 -2.76 6.59
C PRO A 62 29.33 -2.50 7.33
N GLU A 63 30.37 -2.03 6.64
CA GLU A 63 31.72 -1.86 7.19
C GLU A 63 31.85 -0.55 8.00
N HIS A 64 31.00 0.44 7.72
CA HIS A 64 30.94 1.72 8.45
C HIS A 64 29.49 2.06 8.83
N PRO A 65 28.93 1.40 9.85
CA PRO A 65 27.55 1.63 10.23
C PRO A 65 27.33 3.06 10.71
N ALA A 66 26.26 3.69 10.24
CA ALA A 66 25.79 4.96 10.79
C ALA A 66 25.41 4.77 12.28
N ALA A 67 25.44 5.84 13.08
CA ALA A 67 25.12 5.78 14.51
C ALA A 67 23.76 5.12 14.82
N ASP A 68 22.78 5.27 13.94
CA ASP A 68 21.46 4.63 14.05
C ASP A 68 21.49 3.11 13.77
N GLN A 69 22.46 2.63 12.97
CA GLN A 69 22.68 1.20 12.68
C GLN A 69 23.45 0.50 13.81
N ALA A 70 24.36 1.21 14.48
CA ALA A 70 25.09 0.69 15.63
C ALA A 70 24.19 0.42 16.86
N ALA A 71 22.98 0.99 16.90
CA ALA A 71 21.99 0.75 17.94
C ALA A 71 21.07 -0.46 17.64
N ASP A 72 21.09 -1.00 16.42
CA ASP A 72 20.31 -2.17 15.98
C ASP A 72 21.22 -3.41 15.82
N GLU A 73 21.94 -3.78 16.88
CA GLU A 73 22.76 -5.02 16.96
C GLU A 73 21.89 -6.31 17.05
N GLY A 74 20.65 -6.31 16.56
CA GLY A 74 19.66 -7.36 16.86
C GLY A 74 19.06 -8.14 15.69
N THR A 75 19.18 -7.68 14.44
CA THR A 75 18.42 -8.25 13.29
C THR A 75 19.27 -9.11 12.34
N VAL A 76 20.50 -9.48 12.70
CA VAL A 76 21.20 -10.60 12.08
C VAL A 76 21.84 -11.45 13.16
N GLY A 77 21.03 -12.34 13.73
CA GLY A 77 21.56 -13.51 14.40
C GLY A 77 22.49 -14.22 13.41
N SER A 78 23.77 -14.26 13.77
CA SER A 78 24.78 -15.11 13.17
C SER A 78 24.29 -16.55 13.12
N VAL A 79 23.51 -16.91 12.10
CA VAL A 79 23.52 -18.29 11.60
C VAL A 79 24.87 -18.39 10.90
N SER A 80 25.88 -18.71 11.71
CA SER A 80 27.12 -19.27 11.22
C SER A 80 26.71 -20.46 10.36
N SER A 81 26.86 -20.33 9.04
CA SER A 81 26.70 -21.43 8.08
C SER A 81 27.73 -22.57 8.30
N GLY A 82 28.39 -22.61 9.46
CA GLY A 82 29.37 -23.61 9.86
C GLY A 82 28.94 -24.52 11.01
N ASP A 83 27.73 -24.38 11.57
CA ASP A 83 27.26 -25.22 12.69
C ASP A 83 26.06 -26.10 12.31
N LEU A 84 26.11 -26.69 11.11
CA LEU A 84 25.36 -27.93 10.88
C LEU A 84 26.18 -29.06 11.53
N PRO A 85 25.68 -29.74 12.58
CA PRO A 85 26.33 -30.94 13.07
C PRO A 85 26.45 -31.90 11.89
N GLY A 86 27.68 -32.31 11.59
CA GLY A 86 27.94 -33.33 10.58
C GLY A 86 27.06 -34.53 10.86
N ASP A 87 26.23 -34.86 9.87
CA ASP A 87 25.52 -36.12 9.78
C ASP A 87 26.58 -37.21 9.57
N ASP A 88 27.07 -37.79 10.66
CA ASP A 88 27.88 -39.01 10.68
C ASP A 88 26.97 -40.22 10.89
N GLY A 89 26.46 -40.75 9.76
CA GLY A 89 25.72 -42.01 9.67
C GLY A 89 26.00 -42.76 8.37
#